data_AF-A0A7S0MGH7-F1
#
_entry.id   AF-A0A7S0MGH7-F1
#
_cell.length_a   1.000
_cell.length_b   1.000
_cell.length_c   1.000
_cell.angle_alpha   90.00
_cell.angle_beta   90.00
_cell.angle_gamma   90.00
#
_symmetry.space_group_name_H-M   'P 1'
#
loop_
_entity.id
_entity.type
_entity.pdbx_description
1 polymer ?
#
loop_
_entity_poly.entity_id
_entity_poly.type
_entity_poly.pdbx_seq_one_letter_code
_entity_poly.pdbx_strand_id
1 'polypeptide(L)'
;DNELHHLLIMEHLGGSKEYVDRLLAKNAALAYYWIVVALYMLNPRGAYHLSQLIEEHACKTYSAFLAENEEQLRAQPAPEIAKQYYMGSDMYLFDAFHTAVEQQPRRPKVETLYDVFECIREDEFQHKSSLQQLV
;
A
#
# COMPACT_ATOMS: atom_id res chain seq x y z
N ASP A 1 9.56 2.84 -2.56
CA ASP A 1 8.61 1.74 -2.81
C ASP A 1 7.36 1.99 -1.97
N ASN A 2 6.18 1.87 -2.55
CA ASN A 2 4.91 2.33 -1.97
C ASN A 2 4.44 1.41 -0.83
N GLU A 3 4.36 0.10 -1.13
CA GLU A 3 3.99 -0.96 -0.19
C GLU A 3 4.82 -0.95 1.11
N LEU A 4 6.12 -0.66 1.00
CA LEU A 4 6.99 -0.56 2.15
C LEU A 4 6.58 0.59 3.08
N HIS A 5 6.15 1.73 2.54
CA HIS A 5 5.71 2.85 3.37
C HIS A 5 4.36 2.58 4.01
N HIS A 6 3.45 1.89 3.32
CA HIS A 6 2.21 1.40 3.94
C HIS A 6 2.52 0.49 5.13
N LEU A 7 3.46 -0.45 4.97
CA LEU A 7 3.92 -1.31 6.07
C LEU A 7 4.44 -0.47 7.25
N LEU A 8 5.36 0.47 7.01
CA LEU A 8 5.94 1.30 8.07
C LEU A 8 4.88 2.15 8.79
N ILE A 9 3.87 2.65 8.08
CA ILE A 9 2.71 3.32 8.67
C ILE A 9 1.95 2.36 9.60
N MET A 10 1.63 1.14 9.15
CA MET A 10 0.94 0.15 9.98
C MET A 10 1.75 -0.27 11.20
N GLU A 11 3.06 -0.45 11.06
CA GLU A 11 3.96 -0.74 12.17
C GLU A 11 3.97 0.38 13.21
N HIS A 12 3.99 1.64 12.77
CA HIS A 12 3.91 2.82 13.65
C HIS A 12 2.56 2.88 14.40
N LEU A 13 1.47 2.52 13.73
CA LEU A 13 0.14 2.40 14.35
C LEU A 13 0.03 1.20 15.30
N GLY A 14 1.01 0.30 15.28
CA GLY A 14 1.17 -0.80 16.24
C GLY A 14 1.00 -2.19 15.67
N GLY A 15 0.90 -2.36 14.34
CA GLY A 15 0.74 -3.64 13.66
C GLY A 15 1.92 -4.62 13.84
N SER A 16 3.02 -4.17 14.43
CA SER A 16 4.20 -4.98 14.74
C SER A 16 4.53 -5.03 16.24
N LYS A 17 3.61 -4.64 17.14
CA LYS A 17 3.87 -4.64 18.60
C LYS A 17 4.07 -6.05 19.14
N GLU A 18 3.23 -6.99 18.72
CA GLU A 18 3.28 -8.37 19.20
C GLU A 18 4.30 -9.21 18.43
N TYR A 19 5.00 -10.10 19.16
CA TYR A 19 5.97 -11.00 18.54
C TYR A 19 5.32 -11.97 17.55
N VAL A 20 4.11 -12.43 17.87
CA VAL A 20 3.36 -13.37 17.04
C VAL A 20 3.03 -12.75 15.69
N ASP A 21 2.59 -11.49 15.66
CA ASP A 21 2.31 -10.77 14.42
C ASP A 21 3.55 -10.69 13.53
N ARG A 22 4.70 -10.34 14.10
CA ARG A 22 5.98 -10.28 13.38
C ARG A 22 6.40 -11.65 12.84
N LEU A 23 6.21 -12.71 13.62
CA LEU A 23 6.54 -14.07 13.20
C LEU A 23 5.64 -14.52 12.03
N LEU A 24 4.33 -14.30 12.15
CA LEU A 24 3.37 -14.64 11.11
C LEU A 24 3.64 -13.86 9.82
N ALA A 25 3.82 -12.54 9.92
CA ALA A 25 4.10 -11.68 8.78
C ALA A 25 5.36 -12.13 8.01
N LYS A 26 6.46 -12.42 8.71
CA LYS A 26 7.72 -12.86 8.08
C LYS A 26 7.59 -14.21 7.37
N ASN A 27 6.92 -15.17 8.00
CA ASN A 27 6.72 -16.49 7.39
C ASN A 27 5.75 -16.41 6.19
N ALA A 28 4.68 -15.62 6.31
CA ALA A 28 3.74 -15.38 5.23
C ALA A 28 4.43 -14.69 4.03
N ALA A 29 5.24 -13.67 4.27
CA ALA A 29 5.99 -12.99 3.21
C ALA A 29 6.95 -13.93 2.48
N LEU A 30 7.68 -14.79 3.20
CA LEU A 30 8.57 -15.78 2.60
C LEU A 30 7.81 -16.82 1.76
N ALA A 31 6.68 -17.32 2.27
CA ALA A 31 5.83 -18.25 1.55
C ALA A 31 5.25 -17.61 0.28
N TYR A 32 4.70 -16.40 0.41
CA TYR A 32 4.15 -15.63 -0.70
C TYR A 32 5.18 -15.38 -1.79
N TYR A 33 6.40 -14.96 -1.43
CA TYR A 33 7.51 -14.79 -2.36
C TYR A 33 7.74 -16.03 -3.23
N TRP A 34 7.85 -17.21 -2.62
CA TRP A 34 8.09 -18.44 -3.38
C TRP A 34 6.89 -18.87 -4.23
N ILE A 35 5.67 -18.62 -3.78
CA ILE A 35 4.44 -18.86 -4.57
C ILE A 35 4.47 -17.99 -5.83
N VAL A 36 4.76 -16.69 -5.69
CA VAL A 36 4.82 -15.76 -6.83
C VAL A 36 5.96 -16.14 -7.79
N VAL A 37 7.15 -16.46 -7.27
CA VAL A 37 8.29 -16.90 -8.10
C VAL A 37 7.94 -18.16 -8.89
N ALA A 38 7.37 -19.18 -8.25
CA ALA A 38 6.96 -20.41 -8.93
C ALA A 38 5.88 -20.15 -9.97
N LEU A 39 4.86 -19.35 -9.62
CA LEU A 39 3.77 -19.00 -10.52
C LEU A 39 4.28 -18.20 -11.72
N TYR A 40 5.18 -17.25 -11.50
CA TYR A 40 5.75 -16.44 -12.58
C TYR A 40 6.58 -17.29 -13.55
N MET A 41 7.39 -18.23 -13.04
CA MET A 41 8.16 -19.14 -13.90
C MET A 41 7.27 -20.03 -14.78
N LEU A 42 6.09 -20.42 -14.30
CA LEU A 42 5.17 -21.31 -15.00
C LEU A 42 4.15 -20.56 -15.87
N ASN A 43 3.65 -19.42 -15.39
CA ASN A 43 2.62 -18.60 -16.00
C ASN A 43 2.75 -17.13 -15.56
N PRO A 44 3.56 -16.32 -16.27
CA PRO A 44 3.76 -14.91 -15.95
C PRO A 44 2.46 -14.09 -15.89
N ARG A 45 1.52 -14.32 -16.83
CA ARG A 45 0.20 -13.66 -16.81
C ARG A 45 -0.61 -14.02 -15.58
N GLY A 46 -0.54 -15.28 -15.15
CA GLY A 46 -1.16 -15.75 -13.91
C GLY A 46 -0.60 -15.05 -12.68
N ALA A 47 0.72 -14.79 -12.64
CA ALA A 47 1.34 -14.06 -11.54
C ALA A 47 0.92 -12.58 -11.49
N TYR A 48 0.84 -11.90 -12.64
CA TYR A 48 0.29 -10.54 -12.70
C TYR A 48 -1.19 -10.51 -12.32
N HIS A 49 -1.97 -11.50 -12.75
CA HIS A 49 -3.38 -11.61 -12.38
C HIS A 49 -3.57 -11.87 -10.88
N LEU A 50 -2.74 -12.72 -10.27
CA LEU A 50 -2.73 -12.92 -8.82
C LEU A 50 -2.46 -11.61 -8.08
N SER A 51 -1.46 -10.86 -8.53
CA SER A 51 -1.13 -9.54 -7.95
C SER A 51 -2.31 -8.58 -8.09
N GLN A 52 -2.93 -8.51 -9.28
CA GLN A 52 -4.11 -7.68 -9.52
C GLN A 52 -5.29 -8.05 -8.59
N LEU A 53 -5.51 -9.33 -8.32
CA LEU A 53 -6.57 -9.79 -7.40
C LEU A 53 -6.29 -9.37 -5.95
N ILE A 54 -5.01 -9.36 -5.54
CA ILE A 54 -4.59 -8.87 -4.23
C ILE A 54 -4.85 -7.37 -4.13
N GLU A 55 -4.44 -6.57 -5.11
CA GLU A 55 -4.71 -5.12 -5.12
C GLU A 55 -6.21 -4.82 -5.10
N GLU A 56 -7.00 -5.57 -5.87
CA GLU A 56 -8.46 -5.41 -5.86
C GLU A 56 -9.06 -5.73 -4.48
N HIS A 57 -8.52 -6.74 -3.79
CA HIS A 57 -8.95 -7.05 -2.44
C HIS A 57 -8.53 -5.96 -1.45
N ALA A 58 -7.30 -5.45 -1.55
CA ALA A 58 -6.80 -4.35 -0.72
C ALA A 58 -7.66 -3.09 -0.88
N CYS A 59 -7.98 -2.68 -2.11
CA CYS A 59 -8.90 -1.57 -2.41
C CYS A 59 -10.25 -1.73 -1.69
N LYS A 60 -10.85 -2.93 -1.74
CA LYS A 60 -12.14 -3.22 -1.10
C LYS A 60 -12.05 -3.14 0.42
N THR A 61 -10.99 -3.71 1.00
CA THR A 61 -10.75 -3.70 2.44
C THR A 61 -10.59 -2.29 2.97
N TYR A 62 -9.76 -1.45 2.34
CA TYR A 62 -9.60 -0.06 2.77
C TYR A 62 -10.86 0.77 2.56
N SER A 63 -11.62 0.53 1.49
CA SER A 63 -12.90 1.21 1.26
C SER A 63 -13.91 0.89 2.37
N ALA A 64 -14.03 -0.38 2.76
CA ALA A 64 -14.89 -0.80 3.86
C ALA A 64 -14.42 -0.21 5.19
N PHE A 65 -13.12 -0.28 5.48
CA PHE A 65 -12.53 0.25 6.71
C PHE A 65 -12.77 1.76 6.87
N LEU A 66 -12.59 2.54 5.79
CA LEU A 66 -12.87 3.98 5.78
C LEU A 66 -14.36 4.27 6.03
N ALA A 67 -15.26 3.50 5.43
CA ALA A 67 -16.70 3.68 5.60
C ALA A 67 -17.17 3.34 7.03
N GLU A 68 -16.60 2.29 7.63
CA GLU A 68 -16.97 1.80 8.96
C GLU A 68 -16.41 2.67 10.10
N ASN A 69 -15.26 3.34 9.87
CA ASN A 69 -14.51 4.02 10.92
C ASN A 69 -14.33 5.52 10.68
N GLU A 70 -15.11 6.12 9.76
CA GLU A 70 -14.93 7.49 9.30
C GLU A 70 -14.77 8.51 10.44
N GLU A 71 -15.70 8.52 11.40
CA GLU A 71 -15.68 9.48 12.52
C GLU A 71 -14.42 9.33 13.38
N GLN A 72 -14.05 8.09 13.70
CA GLN A 72 -12.88 7.80 14.54
C GLN A 72 -11.56 8.14 13.84
N LEU A 73 -11.48 7.91 12.53
CA LEU A 73 -10.31 8.19 11.72
C LEU A 73 -10.12 9.70 11.51
N ARG A 74 -11.20 10.45 11.33
CA ARG A 74 -11.15 11.92 11.21
C ARG A 74 -10.79 12.61 12.52
N ALA A 75 -11.14 12.02 13.66
CA ALA A 75 -10.79 12.55 14.98
C ALA A 75 -9.29 12.41 15.31
N GLN A 76 -8.58 11.50 14.63
CA GLN A 76 -7.17 11.21 14.90
C GLN A 76 -6.25 11.96 13.94
N PRO A 77 -5.16 12.58 14.43
CA PRO A 77 -4.19 13.22 13.56
C PRO A 77 -3.42 12.18 12.74
N ALA A 78 -3.03 12.54 11.53
CA ALA A 78 -2.13 11.71 10.72
C ALA A 78 -0.77 11.52 11.43
N PRO A 79 -0.21 10.30 11.44
CA PRO A 79 1.09 10.03 12.04
C PRO A 79 2.19 10.71 11.22
N GLU A 80 3.26 11.10 11.92
CA GLU A 80 4.34 11.90 11.31
C GLU A 80 5.03 11.16 10.15
N ILE A 81 5.16 9.83 10.26
CA ILE A 81 5.73 9.00 9.19
C ILE A 81 4.90 9.05 7.88
N ALA A 82 3.57 9.14 7.99
CA ALA A 82 2.69 9.27 6.83
C ALA A 82 2.78 10.69 6.23
N LYS A 83 2.86 11.72 7.08
CA LYS A 83 3.07 13.10 6.61
C LYS A 83 4.40 13.25 5.90
N GLN A 84 5.48 12.67 6.43
CA GLN A 84 6.79 12.67 5.78
C GLN A 84 6.76 11.94 4.43
N TYR A 85 6.04 10.84 4.34
CA TYR A 85 5.90 10.10 3.09
C TYR A 85 5.09 10.88 2.03
N TYR A 86 3.89 11.34 2.38
CA TYR A 86 2.96 11.96 1.43
C TYR A 86 3.19 13.46 1.18
N MET A 87 3.78 14.17 2.15
CA MET A 87 3.99 15.62 2.10
C MET A 87 5.46 16.04 2.19
N GLY A 88 6.39 15.12 2.49
CA GLY A 88 7.80 15.41 2.67
C GLY A 88 8.50 15.86 1.38
N SER A 89 9.54 16.68 1.54
CA SER A 89 10.35 17.23 0.45
C SER A 89 11.40 16.27 -0.10
N ASP A 90 11.70 15.17 0.59
CA ASP A 90 12.72 14.19 0.20
C ASP A 90 12.14 13.17 -0.79
N MET A 91 11.68 13.69 -1.93
CA MET A 91 11.02 12.97 -3.04
C MET A 91 11.99 12.12 -3.88
N TYR A 92 13.23 11.91 -3.43
CA TYR A 92 14.28 11.31 -4.24
C TYR A 92 14.00 9.85 -4.65
N LEU A 93 13.09 9.17 -3.94
CA LEU A 93 12.69 7.79 -4.24
C LEU A 93 11.32 7.67 -4.94
N PHE A 94 10.44 8.67 -4.84
CA PHE A 94 9.12 8.62 -5.46
C PHE A 94 9.20 8.94 -6.96
N ASP A 95 9.95 9.99 -7.31
CA ASP A 95 10.17 10.43 -8.70
C ASP A 95 11.12 9.49 -9.48
N ALA A 96 12.03 8.79 -8.79
CA ALA A 96 13.05 7.96 -9.44
C ALA A 96 12.53 6.60 -9.95
N PHE A 97 11.43 6.08 -9.39
CA PHE A 97 10.90 4.75 -9.72
C PHE A 97 9.61 4.77 -10.55
N HIS A 98 9.00 5.93 -10.77
CA HIS A 98 7.87 6.08 -11.69
C HIS A 98 8.36 6.46 -13.09
N THR A 99 8.43 5.50 -14.01
CA THR A 99 8.69 5.75 -15.44
C THR A 99 7.41 6.03 -16.25
N ALA A 100 6.25 6.16 -15.60
CA ALA A 100 4.98 6.40 -16.26
C ALA A 100 4.68 7.91 -16.36
N VAL A 101 4.84 8.42 -17.58
CA VAL A 101 4.21 9.59 -18.21
C VAL A 101 3.45 10.54 -17.26
N GLU A 102 4.04 11.72 -17.03
CA GLU A 102 3.39 13.03 -16.82
C GLU A 102 2.00 13.04 -16.15
N GLN A 103 1.85 12.40 -14.99
CA GLN A 103 0.78 12.77 -14.06
C GLN A 103 1.43 13.54 -12.91
N GLN A 104 0.97 14.79 -12.71
CA GLN A 104 1.52 15.71 -11.73
C GLN A 104 1.77 15.01 -10.39
N PRO A 105 2.88 15.33 -9.67
CA PRO A 105 3.14 14.72 -8.38
C PRO A 105 1.93 14.93 -7.48
N ARG A 106 1.24 13.84 -7.12
CA ARG A 106 0.10 13.86 -6.22
C ARG A 106 0.64 14.36 -4.88
N ARG A 107 0.25 15.59 -4.50
CA ARG A 107 0.59 16.18 -3.20
C ARG A 107 -0.67 16.24 -2.35
N PRO A 108 -1.18 15.09 -1.88
CA PRO A 108 -2.34 15.10 -1.02
C PRO A 108 -1.97 15.83 0.27
N LYS A 109 -2.89 16.66 0.77
CA LYS A 109 -2.75 17.21 2.12
C LYS A 109 -3.26 16.15 3.08
N VAL A 110 -2.36 15.65 3.93
CA VAL A 110 -2.66 14.56 4.86
C VAL A 110 -2.65 15.13 6.28
N GLU A 111 -3.83 15.40 6.83
CA GLU A 111 -3.98 16.03 8.15
C GLU A 111 -4.50 15.04 9.19
N THR A 112 -5.44 14.19 8.78
CA THR A 112 -6.11 13.20 9.62
C THR A 112 -5.72 11.77 9.24
N LEU A 113 -5.96 10.82 10.14
CA LEU A 113 -5.73 9.41 9.86
C LEU A 113 -6.65 8.91 8.72
N TYR A 114 -7.83 9.50 8.57
CA TYR A 114 -8.71 9.25 7.43
C TYR A 114 -8.01 9.56 6.10
N ASP A 115 -7.36 10.72 5.99
CA ASP A 115 -6.66 11.14 4.76
C ASP A 115 -5.51 10.18 4.42
N VAL A 116 -4.85 9.62 5.43
CA VAL A 116 -3.79 8.61 5.25
C VAL A 116 -4.35 7.34 4.61
N PHE A 117 -5.42 6.78 5.19
CA PHE A 117 -6.04 5.56 4.66
C PHE A 117 -6.71 5.79 3.30
N GLU A 118 -7.19 7.00 3.03
CA GLU A 118 -7.64 7.38 1.69
C GLU A 118 -6.47 7.37 0.69
N CYS A 119 -5.32 7.96 1.04
CA CYS A 119 -4.15 7.91 0.17
C CYS A 119 -3.67 6.49 -0.08
N ILE A 120 -3.64 5.64 0.95
CA ILE A 120 -3.29 4.21 0.83
C ILE A 120 -4.24 3.51 -0.15
N ARG A 121 -5.56 3.64 0.03
CA ARG A 121 -6.56 3.05 -0.88
C ARG A 121 -6.33 3.46 -2.34
N GLU A 122 -6.03 4.74 -2.54
CA GLU A 122 -5.84 5.32 -3.86
C GLU A 122 -4.56 4.82 -4.54
N ASP A 123 -3.51 4.58 -3.77
CA ASP A 123 -2.29 3.93 -4.24
C ASP A 123 -2.59 2.49 -4.73
N GLU A 124 -3.40 1.72 -3.99
CA GLU A 124 -3.81 0.37 -4.42
C GLU A 124 -4.62 0.38 -5.72
N PHE A 125 -5.44 1.42 -5.93
CA PHE A 125 -6.14 1.58 -7.20
C PHE A 125 -5.16 1.80 -8.36
N GLN A 126 -4.07 2.54 -8.14
CA GLN A 126 -3.03 2.75 -9.16
C GLN A 126 -2.23 1.48 -9.43
N HIS A 127 -1.89 0.71 -8.38
CA HIS A 127 -1.24 -0.59 -8.52
C HIS A 127 -2.11 -1.54 -9.35
N LYS A 128 -3.40 -1.64 -9.02
CA LYS A 128 -4.38 -2.42 -9.79
C LYS A 128 -4.42 -2.00 -11.26
N SER A 129 -4.55 -0.70 -11.54
CA SER A 129 -4.62 -0.18 -12.90
C SER A 129 -3.34 -0.46 -13.70
N SER A 130 -2.18 -0.37 -13.07
CA SER A 130 -0.90 -0.66 -13.70
C SER A 130 -0.76 -2.16 -14.02
N LEU A 131 -1.16 -3.05 -13.10
CA LEU A 131 -1.12 -4.50 -13.31
C LEU A 131 -2.12 -4.96 -14.38
N GLN A 132 -3.27 -4.31 -14.52
CA GLN A 132 -4.24 -4.59 -15.59
C GLN A 132 -3.65 -4.44 -17.00
N GLN A 133 -2.60 -3.63 -17.17
CA GLN A 133 -1.93 -3.48 -18.47
C GLN A 133 -0.96 -4.64 -18.78
N LEU A 134 -0.66 -5.49 -17.79
CA LEU A 134 0.31 -6.58 -17.88
C LEU A 134 -0.32 -8.00 -17.92
N VAL A 135 -1.63 -8.09 -17.67
CA VAL A 135 -2.43 -9.33 -17.72
C VAL A 135 -2.92 -9.59 -19.14
#